data_AF-A0AA39TRL0-F1
#
_entry.id   AF-A0AA39TRL0-F1
#
_cell.length_a   1.000
_cell.length_b   1.000
_cell.length_c   1.000
_cell.angle_alpha   90.00
_cell.angle_beta   90.00
_cell.angle_gamma   90.00
#
_symmetry.space_group_name_H-M   'P 1'
#
loop_
_entity.id
_entity.type
_entity.pdbx_description
1 polymer ?
#
loop_
_entity_poly.entity_id
_entity_poly.type
_entity_poly.pdbx_seq_one_letter_code
_entity_poly.pdbx_strand_id
1 'polypeptide(L)'
;MAAASTVIPINVGHIDDVQELWRTKPTTVPERFVRDVTERPTTLDSTTTTTQSSPHTDIPIIDLSKLVNGNPDDFQSEILNLTTACQDWGFFQVFVIIFMSERVVLEKKNKTY
;
A
#
# COMPACT_ATOMS: atom_id res chain seq x y z
N MET A 1 9.69 38.38 -4.18
CA MET A 1 10.63 37.25 -4.33
C MET A 1 9.80 36.01 -4.64
N ALA A 2 9.48 35.75 -5.91
CA ALA A 2 8.73 34.56 -6.32
C ALA A 2 9.74 33.42 -6.55
N ALA A 3 9.58 32.30 -5.86
CA ALA A 3 10.37 31.11 -6.11
C ALA A 3 9.99 30.55 -7.49
N ALA A 4 10.95 30.52 -8.42
CA ALA A 4 10.77 29.86 -9.70
C ALA A 4 10.58 28.35 -9.44
N SER A 5 9.43 27.82 -9.82
CA SER A 5 9.20 26.37 -9.81
C SER A 5 10.04 25.78 -10.94
N THR A 6 11.15 25.11 -10.58
CA THR A 6 11.98 24.37 -11.54
C THR A 6 11.17 23.19 -12.06
N VAL A 7 10.54 23.37 -13.22
CA VAL A 7 9.89 22.29 -13.94
C VAL A 7 11.01 21.39 -14.46
N ILE A 8 11.20 20.25 -13.78
CA ILE A 8 12.07 19.19 -14.27
C ILE A 8 11.43 18.66 -15.57
N PRO A 9 12.10 18.75 -16.72
CA PRO A 9 11.54 18.23 -17.96
C PRO A 9 11.36 16.72 -17.80
N ILE A 10 10.10 16.28 -17.73
CA ILE A 10 9.74 14.87 -17.80
C ILE A 10 10.08 14.37 -19.20
N ASN A 11 11.30 13.87 -19.38
CA ASN A 11 11.71 13.18 -20.59
C ASN A 11 10.98 11.81 -20.61
N VAL A 12 9.75 11.82 -21.13
CA VAL A 12 9.02 10.59 -21.46
C VAL A 12 9.60 10.03 -22.75
N GLY A 13 10.90 9.67 -22.71
CA GLY A 13 11.47 8.73 -23.66
C GLY A 13 10.76 7.38 -23.56
N HIS A 14 11.11 6.45 -24.47
CA HIS A 14 10.64 5.07 -24.45
C HIS A 14 10.62 4.52 -23.00
N ILE A 15 9.43 4.14 -22.52
CA ILE A 15 9.29 3.58 -21.18
C ILE A 15 9.72 2.12 -21.30
N ASP A 16 10.91 1.82 -20.82
CA ASP A 16 11.39 0.44 -20.75
C ASP A 16 10.45 -0.39 -19.89
N ASP A 17 10.09 -1.57 -20.38
CA ASP A 17 9.40 -2.57 -19.57
C ASP A 17 10.34 -2.98 -18.42
N VAL A 18 9.92 -2.67 -17.19
CA VAL A 18 10.73 -2.93 -15.98
C VAL A 18 10.98 -4.44 -15.80
N GLN A 19 10.07 -5.30 -16.28
CA GLN A 19 10.25 -6.75 -16.24
C GLN A 19 11.36 -7.18 -17.23
N GLU A 20 11.39 -6.63 -18.44
CA GLU A 20 12.44 -6.91 -19.41
C GLU A 20 13.79 -6.35 -18.96
N LEU A 21 13.80 -5.15 -18.39
CA LEU A 21 14.97 -4.53 -17.80
C LEU A 21 15.57 -5.43 -16.72
N TRP A 22 14.75 -5.98 -15.82
CA TRP A 22 15.21 -6.92 -14.80
C TRP A 22 15.80 -8.20 -15.41
N ARG A 23 15.22 -8.71 -16.51
CA ARG A 23 15.68 -9.93 -17.18
C ARG A 23 17.13 -9.83 -17.67
N THR A 24 17.59 -8.62 -17.99
CA THR A 24 18.99 -8.35 -18.39
C THR A 24 20.00 -8.38 -17.23
N LYS A 25 19.53 -8.53 -15.98
CA LYS A 25 20.32 -8.53 -14.74
C LYS A 25 21.27 -7.33 -14.63
N PRO A 26 20.76 -6.10 -14.71
CA PRO A 26 21.58 -4.91 -14.61
C PRO A 26 22.22 -4.82 -13.22
N THR A 27 23.48 -4.42 -13.14
CA THR A 27 24.21 -4.24 -11.88
C THR A 27 23.83 -2.94 -11.16
N THR A 28 23.13 -2.03 -11.85
CA THR A 28 22.74 -0.72 -11.31
C THR A 28 21.34 -0.36 -11.79
N VAL A 29 20.53 0.22 -10.92
CA VAL A 29 19.20 0.74 -11.26
C VAL A 29 19.36 1.98 -12.13
N PRO A 30 18.68 2.10 -13.30
CA PRO A 30 18.76 3.29 -14.13
C PRO A 30 18.34 4.55 -13.36
N GLU A 31 19.05 5.65 -13.61
CA GLU A 31 18.89 6.91 -12.89
C GLU A 31 17.44 7.42 -12.86
N ARG A 32 16.65 7.19 -13.94
CA ARG A 32 15.24 7.60 -14.00
C ARG A 32 14.33 6.94 -12.95
N PHE A 33 14.74 5.79 -12.39
CA PHE A 33 13.99 5.08 -11.34
C PHE A 33 14.56 5.34 -9.94
N VAL A 34 15.69 6.07 -9.84
CA VAL A 34 16.27 6.47 -8.57
C VAL A 34 15.51 7.70 -8.07
N ARG A 35 14.76 7.53 -6.97
CA ARG A 35 14.07 8.64 -6.31
C ARG A 35 15.03 9.51 -5.52
N ASP A 36 14.66 10.78 -5.33
CA ASP A 36 15.41 11.71 -4.49
C ASP A 36 15.52 11.18 -3.05
N VAL A 37 16.62 11.48 -2.38
CA VAL A 37 16.89 11.07 -1.00
C VAL A 37 15.79 11.54 -0.04
N THR A 38 15.14 12.66 -0.33
CA THR A 38 14.03 13.22 0.46
C THR A 38 12.72 12.43 0.32
N GLU A 39 12.54 11.67 -0.77
CA GLU A 39 11.37 10.82 -1.02
C GLU A 39 11.65 9.34 -0.68
N ARG A 40 12.92 8.99 -0.50
CA ARG A 40 13.31 7.66 -0.07
C ARG A 40 12.90 7.49 1.40
N PRO A 41 12.26 6.36 1.77
CA PRO A 41 12.12 6.02 3.16
C PRO A 41 13.51 6.03 3.80
N THR A 42 13.75 6.92 4.76
CA THR A 42 14.90 6.82 5.63
C THR A 42 14.82 5.44 6.25
N THR A 43 15.76 4.57 5.89
CA THR A 43 15.93 3.25 6.49
C THR A 43 15.90 3.42 8.00
N LEU A 44 14.77 3.10 8.64
CA LEU A 44 14.82 2.67 10.03
C LEU A 44 15.66 1.40 10.03
N ASP A 45 16.73 1.44 10.82
CA ASP A 45 17.68 0.39 11.03
C ASP A 45 17.00 -0.98 11.12
N SER A 46 17.30 -1.88 10.18
CA SER A 46 16.87 -3.29 10.25
C SER A 46 17.61 -4.08 11.34
N THR A 47 18.18 -3.41 12.35
CA THR A 47 18.93 -4.02 13.46
C THR A 47 18.54 -3.53 14.84
N THR A 48 17.50 -2.69 14.98
CA THR A 48 16.92 -2.47 16.30
C THR A 48 15.74 -3.42 16.50
N THR A 49 16.04 -4.55 17.15
CA THR A 49 15.08 -5.24 18.01
C THR A 49 14.58 -4.23 19.04
N THR A 50 13.56 -3.45 18.68
CA THR A 50 12.84 -2.61 19.63
C THR A 50 11.41 -3.12 19.63
N THR A 51 11.09 -3.84 20.70
CA THR A 51 9.74 -4.04 21.23
C THR A 51 9.10 -2.72 21.67
N GLN A 52 9.22 -1.67 20.84
CA GLN A 52 8.47 -0.44 20.94
C GLN A 52 7.77 -0.33 19.61
N SER A 53 6.57 -0.90 19.58
CA SER A 53 5.51 -0.51 18.67
C SER A 53 5.54 1.01 18.53
N SER A 54 6.05 1.49 17.40
CA SER A 54 5.73 2.86 16.98
C SER A 54 4.19 2.97 17.01
N PRO A 55 3.61 4.00 17.63
CA PRO A 55 2.16 4.15 17.71
C PRO A 55 1.53 4.45 16.34
N HIS A 56 2.33 4.53 15.28
CA HIS A 56 1.86 4.59 13.90
C HIS A 56 1.75 3.18 13.31
N THR A 57 0.59 2.89 12.71
CA THR A 57 0.41 1.98 11.57
C THR A 57 -0.37 0.66 11.76
N ASP A 58 -1.28 0.54 12.73
CA ASP A 58 -2.36 -0.46 12.59
C ASP A 58 -3.44 0.11 11.66
N ILE A 59 -3.29 -0.17 10.35
CA ILE A 59 -4.30 0.15 9.35
C ILE A 59 -5.62 -0.49 9.80
N PRO A 60 -6.75 0.27 9.88
CA PRO A 60 -8.00 -0.29 10.37
C PRO A 60 -8.43 -1.48 9.53
N ILE A 61 -8.77 -2.60 10.18
CA ILE A 61 -9.33 -3.78 9.52
C ILE A 61 -10.82 -3.81 9.81
N ILE A 62 -11.64 -3.75 8.77
CA ILE A 62 -13.09 -3.77 8.85
C ILE A 62 -13.60 -5.17 8.51
N ASP A 63 -14.26 -5.82 9.46
CA ASP A 63 -14.90 -7.12 9.27
C ASP A 63 -16.30 -6.95 8.68
N LEU A 64 -16.41 -7.08 7.36
CA LEU A 64 -17.67 -6.96 6.65
C LEU A 64 -18.68 -8.04 7.07
N SER A 65 -18.21 -9.14 7.65
CA SER A 65 -19.07 -10.23 8.13
C SER A 65 -19.88 -9.81 9.34
N LYS A 66 -19.33 -8.97 10.22
CA LYS A 66 -20.06 -8.37 11.35
C LYS A 66 -21.07 -7.32 10.88
N LEU A 67 -20.78 -6.61 9.79
CA LEU A 67 -21.72 -5.66 9.19
C LEU A 67 -22.91 -6.34 8.50
N VAL A 68 -22.72 -7.54 7.93
CA VAL A 68 -23.78 -8.23 7.17
C VAL A 68 -24.54 -9.26 8.01
N ASN A 69 -23.83 -9.98 8.88
CA ASN A 69 -24.36 -11.14 9.63
C ASN A 69 -24.10 -11.07 11.14
N GLY A 70 -23.52 -9.98 11.64
CA GLY A 70 -23.26 -9.80 13.07
C GLY A 70 -24.53 -9.61 13.88
N ASN A 71 -24.41 -9.77 15.20
CA ASN A 71 -25.46 -9.35 16.11
C ASN A 71 -25.55 -7.80 16.12
N PRO A 72 -26.61 -7.19 16.70
CA PRO A 72 -26.77 -5.74 16.71
C PRO A 72 -25.58 -4.98 17.33
N ASP A 73 -24.94 -5.52 18.36
CA ASP A 73 -23.80 -4.89 19.02
C ASP A 73 -22.54 -4.94 18.14
N ASP A 74 -22.29 -6.07 17.48
CA ASP A 74 -21.21 -6.24 16.51
C ASP A 74 -21.39 -5.29 15.33
N PHE A 75 -22.61 -5.17 14.82
CA PHE A 75 -22.93 -4.25 13.73
C PHE A 75 -22.63 -2.80 14.12
N GLN A 76 -23.09 -2.37 15.30
CA GLN A 76 -22.88 -1.01 15.79
C GLN A 76 -21.40 -0.71 16.07
N SER A 77 -20.67 -1.66 16.63
CA SER A 77 -19.23 -1.52 16.86
C SER A 77 -18.47 -1.39 15.53
N GLU A 78 -18.77 -2.27 14.57
CA GLU A 78 -18.04 -2.34 13.31
C GLU A 78 -18.37 -1.16 12.37
N ILE A 79 -19.61 -0.66 12.38
CA ILE A 79 -19.98 0.52 11.58
C ILE A 79 -19.33 1.80 12.11
N LEU A 80 -19.15 1.90 13.43
CA LEU A 80 -18.39 2.99 14.04
C LEU A 80 -16.92 2.91 13.66
N ASN A 81 -16.32 1.71 13.70
CA ASN A 81 -14.95 1.50 13.26
C ASN A 81 -14.75 1.89 11.78
N LEU A 82 -15.68 1.51 10.91
CA LEU A 82 -15.66 1.90 9.50
C LEU A 82 -15.72 3.43 9.33
N THR A 83 -16.57 4.10 10.10
CA THR A 83 -16.71 5.56 10.04
C THR A 83 -15.42 6.25 10.48
N THR A 84 -14.85 5.81 11.61
CA THR A 84 -13.57 6.31 12.12
C THR A 84 -12.44 6.08 11.13
N ALA A 85 -12.38 4.90 10.51
CA ALA A 85 -11.37 4.59 9.50
C ALA A 85 -11.50 5.51 8.26
N CYS A 86 -12.72 5.77 7.80
CA CYS A 86 -12.95 6.71 6.70
C CYS A 86 -12.50 8.13 7.04
N GLN A 87 -12.74 8.58 8.27
CA GLN A 87 -12.46 9.95 8.70
C GLN A 87 -10.97 10.18 9.01
N ASP A 88 -10.37 9.28 9.79
CA ASP A 88 -9.04 9.50 10.35
C ASP A 88 -7.94 8.94 9.44
N TRP A 89 -8.23 7.90 8.66
CA TRP A 89 -7.26 7.26 7.77
C TRP A 89 -7.53 7.54 6.30
N GLY A 90 -8.79 7.54 5.87
CA GLY A 90 -9.17 7.57 4.46
C GLY A 90 -8.85 6.27 3.69
N PHE A 91 -8.30 5.27 4.38
CA PHE A 91 -8.07 3.92 3.87
C PHE A 91 -8.16 2.89 4.99
N PHE A 92 -8.56 1.67 4.64
CA PHE A 92 -8.71 0.55 5.56
C PHE A 92 -8.58 -0.77 4.81
N GLN A 93 -8.29 -1.84 5.53
CA GLN A 93 -8.33 -3.21 5.03
C GLN A 93 -9.71 -3.80 5.30
N VAL A 94 -10.14 -4.74 4.48
CA VAL A 94 -11.41 -5.46 4.68
C VAL A 94 -11.15 -6.93 4.92
N PHE A 95 -11.86 -7.50 5.88
CA PHE A 95 -11.91 -8.93 6.13
C PHE A 95 -13.33 -9.43 5.81
N VAL A 96 -13.41 -10.50 5.02
CA VAL A 96 -14.66 -11.09 4.54
C VAL A 96 -14.54 -12.60 4.73
N ILE A 97 -15.35 -13.21 5.60
CA ILE A 97 -15.41 -14.68 5.74
C ILE A 97 -16.34 -15.36 4.74
N ILE A 98 -17.03 -14.61 3.88
CA ILE A 98 -17.78 -15.19 2.78
C ILE A 98 -16.75 -15.79 1.82
N PHE A 99 -16.95 -17.05 1.42
CA PHE A 99 -16.13 -17.80 0.46
C PHE A 99 -15.88 -17.01 -0.84
N MET A 100 -15.01 -16.00 -0.82
CA MET A 100 -14.21 -15.69 -1.98
C MET A 100 -13.40 -16.96 -2.16
N SER A 101 -13.86 -17.82 -3.07
CA SER A 101 -13.13 -19.03 -3.40
C SER A 101 -11.70 -18.58 -3.59
N GLU A 102 -10.77 -19.12 -2.80
CA GLU A 102 -9.34 -18.77 -2.87
C GLU A 102 -8.87 -18.78 -4.33
N ARG A 103 -9.53 -19.61 -5.15
CA ARG A 103 -9.46 -19.67 -6.61
C ARG A 103 -9.67 -18.36 -7.36
N VAL A 104 -10.59 -17.47 -7.00
CA VAL A 104 -10.81 -16.18 -7.71
C VAL A 104 -9.65 -15.22 -7.45
N VAL A 105 -9.16 -15.17 -6.20
CA VAL A 105 -8.00 -14.34 -5.83
C VAL A 105 -6.73 -14.91 -6.45
N LEU A 106 -6.55 -16.23 -6.41
CA LEU A 106 -5.43 -16.92 -7.04
C LEU A 106 -5.48 -16.83 -8.57
N GLU A 107 -6.64 -16.91 -9.21
CA GLU A 107 -6.80 -16.76 -10.66
C GLU A 107 -6.41 -15.35 -11.11
N LYS A 108 -6.79 -14.33 -10.35
CA LYS A 108 -6.36 -12.94 -10.59
C LYS A 108 -4.86 -12.76 -10.36
N LYS A 109 -4.27 -13.41 -9.36
CA LYS A 109 -2.82 -13.36 -9.06
C LYS A 109 -1.96 -14.18 -10.03
N ASN A 110 -2.50 -15.22 -10.65
CA ASN A 110 -1.79 -16.10 -11.59
C ASN A 110 -1.79 -15.56 -13.04
N LYS A 111 -2.27 -14.34 -13.26
CA LYS A 111 -2.04 -13.62 -14.51
C LYS A 111 -0.65 -12.99 -14.47
N THR A 112 0.34 -13.81 -14.81
CA THR A 112 1.68 -13.35 -15.18
C THR A 112 1.55 -12.50 -16.45
N TYR A 113 1.94 -11.22 -16.38
CA TYR A 113 2.26 -10.43 -17.56
C TYR A 113 3.66 -10.83 -18.04
#